data_AF-A0A1G8BQV1-F1
#
_entry.id   AF-A0A1G8BQV1-F1
#
_cell.length_a   1.000
_cell.length_b   1.000
_cell.length_c   1.000
_cell.angle_alpha   90.00
_cell.angle_beta   90.00
_cell.angle_gamma   90.00
#
_symmetry.space_group_name_H-M   'P 1'
#
loop_
_entity.id
_entity.type
_entity.pdbx_description
1 polymer ?
#
loop_
_entity_poly.entity_id
_entity_poly.type
_entity_poly.pdbx_seq_one_letter_code
_entity_poly.pdbx_strand_id
1 'polypeptide(L)'
;MKYIFALMLTTASLTTYAQDRQLFKTHSKSILYYLDIHGEEGKVYDMGLFYDIAGIGSAIRNIDTVQQQPDGSYSGRHSHILSEKGTLYLVITRNKTRKLLLDTVSARAMNHDLNNAYHLGQYNDMSVRLNDAFPLNYFSFRGAFSTWNALPTGAREMEHQLFQERTDLRFKEIEDSVTVLHSAYVRRTDYILAHLKQMDYTALKDSLYLLAVGSQYYATVVTAVALQQPEYYLQLAEDNPHQRKELYFSVISNTTAANRIRHVQGHDEVKKTFMKERKNNQWFRVYALGMFAGTVTAVTYMVMKLL
;
A
#
# COMPACT_ATOMS: atom_id res chain seq x y z
N MET A 1 71.02 8.77 2.99
CA MET A 1 70.56 9.11 1.62
C MET A 1 69.11 8.68 1.50
N LYS A 2 68.23 9.62 1.15
CA LYS A 2 66.77 9.44 1.02
C LYS A 2 66.48 8.90 -0.38
N TYR A 3 65.83 7.75 -0.50
CA TYR A 3 65.28 7.28 -1.78
C TYR A 3 63.77 7.53 -1.77
N ILE A 4 63.35 8.47 -2.62
CA ILE A 4 61.95 8.75 -2.93
C ILE A 4 61.54 7.79 -4.04
N PHE A 5 60.63 6.86 -3.73
CA PHE A 5 59.92 6.09 -4.75
C PHE A 5 58.85 7.01 -5.38
N ALA A 6 59.08 7.43 -6.62
CA ALA A 6 58.07 8.11 -7.43
C ALA A 6 57.05 7.08 -7.91
N LEU A 7 55.91 7.01 -7.21
CA LEU A 7 54.74 6.25 -7.65
C LEU A 7 54.10 7.05 -8.81
N MET A 8 54.37 6.66 -10.06
CA MET A 8 53.58 7.16 -11.19
C MET A 8 52.17 6.59 -11.08
N LEU A 9 51.22 7.38 -10.59
CA LEU A 9 49.80 7.15 -10.85
C LEU A 9 49.57 7.39 -12.34
N THR A 10 49.58 6.34 -13.14
CA THR A 10 48.90 6.34 -14.43
C THR A 10 47.41 6.36 -14.14
N THR A 11 46.80 7.54 -14.16
CA THR A 11 45.35 7.69 -14.26
C THR A 11 44.92 7.17 -15.63
N ALA A 12 44.73 5.84 -15.72
CA ALA A 12 44.03 5.23 -16.82
C ALA A 12 42.64 5.89 -16.86
N SER A 13 42.47 6.73 -17.86
CA SER A 13 41.20 7.37 -18.14
C SER A 13 40.26 6.26 -18.59
N LEU A 14 39.41 5.78 -17.68
CA LEU A 14 38.24 5.00 -18.03
C LEU A 14 37.30 5.93 -18.78
N THR A 15 37.58 6.17 -20.06
CA THR A 15 36.54 6.50 -21.03
C THR A 15 35.71 5.24 -21.20
N THR A 16 34.72 5.06 -20.32
CA THR A 16 33.53 4.29 -20.63
C THR A 16 32.96 4.89 -21.91
N TYR A 17 33.10 4.17 -23.02
CA TYR A 17 32.27 4.37 -24.19
C TYR A 17 30.83 4.26 -23.69
N ALA A 18 30.14 5.39 -23.57
CA ALA A 18 28.71 5.39 -23.35
C ALA A 18 28.10 4.77 -24.61
N GLN A 19 27.74 3.48 -24.55
CA GLN A 19 26.91 2.89 -25.58
C GLN A 19 25.59 3.65 -25.58
N ASP A 20 25.20 4.21 -26.72
CA ASP A 20 24.01 5.04 -26.86
C ASP A 20 22.78 4.29 -26.36
N ARG A 21 22.15 4.80 -25.29
CA ARG A 21 20.88 4.30 -24.79
C ARG A 21 19.80 4.47 -25.87
N GLN A 22 19.16 3.39 -26.27
CA GLN A 22 18.06 3.40 -27.24
C GLN A 22 16.73 3.08 -26.57
N LEU A 23 15.74 3.94 -26.80
CA LEU A 23 14.42 3.84 -26.19
C LEU A 23 13.35 3.63 -27.25
N PHE A 24 12.58 2.56 -27.08
CA PHE A 24 11.48 2.23 -27.98
C PHE A 24 10.17 1.99 -27.23
N LYS A 25 9.07 2.11 -27.96
CA LYS A 25 7.73 1.73 -27.53
C LYS A 25 7.00 1.00 -28.63
N THR A 26 6.03 0.19 -28.24
CA THR A 26 5.04 -0.38 -29.15
C THR A 26 3.77 -0.75 -28.40
N HIS A 27 2.68 -1.00 -29.12
CA HIS A 27 1.40 -1.36 -28.54
C HIS A 27 0.85 -2.65 -29.15
N SER A 28 0.20 -3.47 -28.32
CA SER A 28 -0.60 -4.62 -28.76
C SER A 28 -1.95 -4.59 -28.07
N LYS A 29 -2.99 -4.14 -28.79
CA LYS A 29 -4.33 -3.94 -28.24
C LYS A 29 -4.28 -3.03 -27.00
N SER A 30 -4.52 -3.58 -25.81
CA SER A 30 -4.55 -2.87 -24.52
C SER A 30 -3.23 -2.93 -23.75
N ILE A 31 -2.15 -3.45 -24.35
CA ILE A 31 -0.85 -3.59 -23.71
C ILE A 31 0.14 -2.66 -24.39
N LEU A 32 0.84 -1.86 -23.59
CA LEU A 32 1.95 -1.02 -24.01
C LEU A 32 3.26 -1.76 -23.68
N TYR A 33 4.24 -1.70 -24.56
CA TYR A 33 5.57 -2.22 -24.32
C TYR A 33 6.56 -1.08 -24.40
N TYR A 34 7.44 -1.00 -23.42
CA TYR A 34 8.62 -0.12 -23.45
C TYR A 34 9.90 -0.95 -23.53
N LEU A 35 10.88 -0.46 -24.26
CA LEU A 35 12.17 -1.11 -24.41
C LEU A 35 13.28 -0.10 -24.10
N ASP A 36 14.17 -0.47 -23.20
CA ASP A 36 15.36 0.29 -22.81
C ASP A 36 16.60 -0.52 -23.14
N ILE A 37 17.36 -0.14 -24.16
CA ILE A 37 18.57 -0.86 -24.60
C ILE A 37 19.79 -0.02 -24.23
N HIS A 38 20.72 -0.64 -23.51
CA HIS A 38 22.01 -0.08 -23.11
C HIS A 38 23.12 -1.04 -23.54
N GLY A 39 23.68 -0.79 -24.72
CA GLY A 39 24.78 -1.62 -25.19
C GLY A 39 24.36 -3.06 -25.47
N GLU A 40 25.03 -4.01 -24.83
CA GLU A 40 24.77 -5.44 -25.03
C GLU A 40 23.51 -5.95 -24.28
N GLU A 41 22.91 -5.15 -23.40
CA GLU A 41 21.72 -5.54 -22.62
C GLU A 41 20.54 -4.61 -22.91
N GLY A 42 19.33 -5.16 -22.84
CA GLY A 42 18.11 -4.36 -22.81
C GLY A 42 17.04 -4.93 -21.89
N LYS A 43 16.04 -4.10 -21.57
CA LYS A 43 14.87 -4.48 -20.80
C LYS A 43 13.60 -4.22 -21.60
N VAL A 44 12.71 -5.20 -21.62
CA VAL A 44 11.38 -5.12 -22.21
C VAL A 44 10.34 -5.11 -21.10
N TYR A 45 9.63 -3.99 -20.97
CA TYR A 45 8.60 -3.77 -19.97
C TYR A 45 7.22 -4.03 -20.58
N ASP A 46 6.48 -5.02 -20.07
CA ASP A 46 5.07 -5.26 -20.39
C ASP A 46 4.20 -4.41 -19.45
N MET A 47 3.59 -3.37 -20.01
CA MET A 47 2.78 -2.39 -19.29
C MET A 47 1.30 -2.71 -19.39
N GLY A 48 0.66 -2.84 -18.24
CA GLY A 48 -0.78 -2.88 -18.06
C GLY A 48 -1.34 -1.61 -17.42
N LEU A 49 -2.61 -1.69 -17.05
CA LEU A 49 -3.32 -0.64 -16.33
C LEU A 49 -3.66 -1.11 -14.92
N PHE A 50 -3.53 -0.20 -13.99
CA PHE A 50 -4.04 -0.31 -12.63
C PHE A 50 -5.39 0.42 -12.56
N TYR A 51 -6.43 -0.24 -12.05
CA TYR A 51 -7.77 0.34 -11.87
C TYR A 51 -8.17 0.30 -10.39
N ASP A 52 -8.47 1.46 -9.81
CA ASP A 52 -9.11 1.61 -8.51
C ASP A 52 -10.16 2.73 -8.56
N ILE A 53 -11.08 2.75 -7.60
CA ILE A 53 -12.06 3.86 -7.45
C ILE A 53 -11.35 5.21 -7.29
N ALA A 54 -10.16 5.24 -6.71
CA ALA A 54 -9.35 6.45 -6.52
C ALA A 54 -8.58 6.89 -7.77
N GLY A 55 -8.47 6.06 -8.82
CA GLY A 55 -7.75 6.44 -10.03
C GLY A 55 -7.39 5.30 -10.97
N ILE A 56 -6.84 5.70 -12.12
CA ILE A 56 -6.26 4.80 -13.13
C ILE A 56 -4.78 5.14 -13.26
N GLY A 57 -3.92 4.12 -13.30
CA GLY A 57 -2.48 4.28 -13.44
C GLY A 57 -1.85 3.19 -14.30
N SER A 58 -0.55 3.30 -14.52
CA SER A 58 0.24 2.27 -15.21
C SER A 58 0.61 1.13 -14.26
N ALA A 59 0.86 -0.06 -14.78
CA ALA A 59 1.35 -1.20 -14.00
C ALA A 59 2.40 -1.98 -14.81
N ILE A 60 3.54 -2.29 -14.21
CA ILE A 60 4.52 -3.19 -14.81
C ILE A 60 4.05 -4.62 -14.51
N ARG A 61 3.65 -5.35 -15.55
CA ARG A 61 3.19 -6.74 -15.43
C ARG A 61 4.33 -7.74 -15.49
N ASN A 62 5.36 -7.40 -16.26
CA ASN A 62 6.53 -8.22 -16.47
C ASN A 62 7.70 -7.36 -16.97
N ILE A 63 8.90 -7.78 -16.62
CA ILE A 63 10.14 -7.29 -17.21
C ILE A 63 10.86 -8.51 -17.78
N ASP A 64 11.27 -8.43 -19.03
CA ASP A 64 12.13 -9.43 -19.67
C ASP A 64 13.46 -8.79 -20.00
N THR A 65 14.56 -9.43 -19.61
CA THR A 65 15.91 -8.98 -19.95
C THR A 65 16.30 -9.64 -21.27
N VAL A 66 16.77 -8.83 -22.21
CA VAL A 66 17.24 -9.27 -23.52
C VAL A 66 18.74 -8.99 -23.64
N GLN A 67 19.47 -9.90 -24.29
CA GLN A 67 20.90 -9.78 -24.49
C GLN A 67 21.21 -9.74 -25.99
N GLN A 68 22.17 -8.90 -26.38
CA GLN A 68 22.61 -8.78 -27.76
C GLN A 68 23.21 -10.09 -28.24
N GLN A 69 22.85 -10.47 -29.44
CA GLN A 69 23.34 -11.66 -30.13
C GLN A 69 24.40 -11.27 -31.17
N PRO A 70 25.21 -12.22 -31.66
CA PRO A 70 26.26 -11.93 -32.66
C PRO A 70 25.75 -11.32 -33.97
N ASP A 71 24.48 -11.55 -34.30
CA ASP A 71 23.81 -10.98 -35.48
C ASP A 71 23.25 -9.56 -35.24
N GLY A 72 23.48 -8.99 -34.05
CA GLY A 72 23.00 -7.68 -33.64
C GLY A 72 21.54 -7.65 -33.18
N SER A 73 20.83 -8.79 -33.19
CA SER A 73 19.50 -8.93 -32.58
C SER A 73 19.62 -8.96 -31.05
N TYR A 74 18.50 -8.80 -30.34
CA TYR A 74 18.43 -9.03 -28.90
C TYR A 74 17.49 -10.17 -28.60
N SER A 75 17.86 -11.05 -27.68
CA SER A 75 17.05 -12.20 -27.29
C SER A 75 16.96 -12.33 -25.78
N GLY A 76 15.74 -12.50 -25.28
CA GLY A 76 15.40 -12.79 -23.89
C GLY A 76 14.57 -14.06 -23.78
N ARG A 77 13.95 -14.25 -22.61
CA ARG A 77 13.17 -15.48 -22.35
C ARG A 77 11.86 -15.51 -23.13
N HIS A 78 11.23 -14.35 -23.29
CA HIS A 78 9.91 -14.21 -23.87
C HIS A 78 9.82 -13.13 -24.95
N SER A 79 10.92 -12.43 -25.21
CA SER A 79 11.01 -11.27 -26.07
C SER A 79 12.25 -11.34 -26.94
N HIS A 80 12.12 -10.99 -28.22
CA HIS A 80 13.23 -10.83 -29.14
C HIS A 80 13.10 -9.51 -29.89
N ILE A 81 14.21 -8.85 -30.15
CA ILE A 81 14.29 -7.61 -30.94
C ILE A 81 15.08 -7.93 -32.19
N LEU A 82 14.47 -7.71 -33.35
CA LEU A 82 15.09 -8.01 -34.64
C LEU A 82 14.95 -6.85 -35.61
N SER A 83 15.94 -6.72 -36.50
CA SER A 83 15.94 -5.73 -37.58
C SER A 83 15.67 -6.44 -38.90
N GLU A 84 14.64 -5.99 -39.61
CA GLU A 84 14.33 -6.45 -40.96
C GLU A 84 14.24 -5.25 -41.90
N LYS A 85 15.12 -5.22 -42.92
CA LYS A 85 15.19 -4.12 -43.91
C LYS A 85 15.28 -2.73 -43.25
N GLY A 86 16.04 -2.62 -42.16
CA GLY A 86 16.22 -1.38 -41.40
C GLY A 86 15.06 -1.02 -40.47
N THR A 87 14.04 -1.88 -40.35
CA THR A 87 12.90 -1.68 -39.44
C THR A 87 13.04 -2.58 -38.22
N LEU A 88 12.89 -2.02 -37.02
CA LEU A 88 12.98 -2.76 -35.77
C LEU A 88 11.63 -3.32 -35.33
N TYR A 89 11.64 -4.56 -34.86
CA TYR A 89 10.46 -5.26 -34.37
C TYR A 89 10.71 -5.90 -33.01
N LEU A 90 9.70 -5.87 -32.15
CA LEU A 90 9.59 -6.69 -30.96
C LEU A 90 8.77 -7.95 -31.28
N VAL A 91 9.35 -9.12 -31.02
CA VAL A 91 8.68 -10.42 -31.10
C VAL A 91 8.46 -10.97 -29.70
N ILE A 92 7.19 -11.23 -29.35
CA ILE A 92 6.80 -11.74 -28.02
C ILE A 92 6.31 -13.17 -28.15
N THR A 93 6.80 -14.09 -27.31
CA THR A 93 6.51 -15.53 -27.38
C THR A 93 5.70 -16.08 -26.20
N ARG A 94 5.44 -15.30 -25.15
CA ARG A 94 4.84 -15.76 -23.86
C ARG A 94 3.47 -16.46 -23.94
N ASN A 95 2.67 -16.23 -24.98
CA ASN A 95 1.34 -16.84 -25.15
C ASN A 95 1.08 -17.22 -26.61
N LYS A 96 1.17 -16.23 -27.49
CA LYS A 96 1.07 -16.36 -28.93
C LYS A 96 2.17 -15.49 -29.52
N THR A 97 2.91 -16.03 -30.49
CA THR A 97 3.93 -15.26 -31.20
C THR A 97 3.29 -14.04 -31.86
N ARG A 98 3.76 -12.85 -31.48
CA ARG A 98 3.35 -11.58 -32.06
C ARG A 98 4.59 -10.81 -32.46
N LYS A 99 4.55 -10.19 -33.63
CA LYS A 99 5.59 -9.29 -34.12
C LYS A 99 5.01 -7.88 -34.19
N LEU A 100 5.64 -6.96 -33.47
CA LEU A 100 5.16 -5.60 -33.23
C LEU A 100 6.23 -4.62 -33.72
N LEU A 101 5.82 -3.62 -34.50
CA LEU A 101 6.71 -2.56 -34.98
C LEU A 101 7.15 -1.69 -33.80
N LEU A 102 8.45 -1.37 -33.72
CA LEU A 102 9.00 -0.50 -32.69
C LEU A 102 9.08 0.95 -33.16
N ASP A 103 8.54 1.85 -32.35
CA ASP A 103 8.67 3.30 -32.51
C ASP A 103 9.65 3.86 -31.48
N THR A 104 10.38 4.92 -31.81
CA THR A 104 11.20 5.64 -30.82
C THR A 104 10.33 6.38 -29.81
N VAL A 105 10.80 6.49 -28.57
CA VAL A 105 10.14 7.27 -27.52
C VAL A 105 11.11 8.19 -26.80
N SER A 106 10.62 9.33 -26.29
CA SER A 106 11.45 10.21 -25.47
C SER A 106 11.68 9.60 -24.08
N ALA A 107 12.87 9.80 -23.52
CA ALA A 107 13.20 9.34 -22.18
C ALA A 107 12.21 9.85 -21.12
N ARG A 108 11.79 11.12 -21.22
CA ARG A 108 10.83 11.71 -20.28
C ARG A 108 9.48 10.97 -20.27
N ALA A 109 8.92 10.68 -21.43
CA ALA A 109 7.62 10.00 -21.53
C ALA A 109 7.69 8.57 -21.00
N MET A 110 8.71 7.81 -21.42
CA MET A 110 8.91 6.44 -20.95
C MET A 110 9.17 6.38 -19.44
N ASN A 111 10.07 7.22 -18.93
CA ASN A 111 10.36 7.28 -17.50
C ASN A 111 9.13 7.65 -16.68
N HIS A 112 8.34 8.64 -17.12
CA HIS A 112 7.10 9.01 -16.42
C HIS A 112 6.17 7.81 -16.21
N ASP A 113 5.93 7.01 -17.26
CA ASP A 113 5.02 5.88 -17.19
C ASP A 113 5.60 4.70 -16.40
N LEU A 114 6.88 4.41 -16.57
CA LEU A 114 7.58 3.37 -15.80
C LEU A 114 7.66 3.73 -14.31
N ASN A 115 7.98 4.97 -13.99
CA ASN A 115 8.07 5.46 -12.61
C ASN A 115 6.69 5.48 -11.95
N ASN A 116 5.63 5.88 -12.68
CA ASN A 116 4.27 5.79 -12.19
C ASN A 116 3.93 4.35 -11.81
N ALA A 117 4.15 3.41 -12.74
CA ALA A 117 3.86 2.01 -12.51
C ALA A 117 4.64 1.42 -11.34
N TYR A 118 5.93 1.74 -11.24
CA TYR A 118 6.79 1.28 -10.16
C TYR A 118 6.35 1.84 -8.80
N HIS A 119 6.09 3.15 -8.72
CA HIS A 119 5.62 3.81 -7.50
C HIS A 119 4.33 3.20 -6.98
N LEU A 120 3.34 3.03 -7.88
CA LEU A 120 2.05 2.43 -7.51
C LEU A 120 2.23 0.98 -7.05
N GLY A 121 3.02 0.18 -7.77
CA GLY A 121 3.32 -1.20 -7.39
C GLY A 121 3.98 -1.32 -6.02
N GLN A 122 5.05 -0.57 -5.77
CA GLN A 122 5.77 -0.60 -4.49
C GLN A 122 4.91 -0.09 -3.33
N TYR A 123 4.11 0.95 -3.55
CA TYR A 123 3.16 1.42 -2.53
C TYR A 123 2.15 0.33 -2.17
N ASN A 124 1.62 -0.38 -3.17
CA ASN A 124 0.71 -1.51 -2.95
C ASN A 124 1.37 -2.61 -2.14
N ASP A 125 2.56 -3.05 -2.54
CA ASP A 125 3.24 -4.15 -1.88
C ASP A 125 3.60 -3.82 -0.43
N MET A 126 4.08 -2.60 -0.17
CA MET A 126 4.28 -2.08 1.18
C MET A 126 2.96 -2.07 1.98
N SER A 127 1.87 -1.62 1.37
CA SER A 127 0.56 -1.58 2.02
C SER A 127 0.08 -2.98 2.41
N VAL A 128 0.24 -3.96 1.53
CA VAL A 128 -0.11 -5.36 1.80
C VAL A 128 0.71 -5.89 2.99
N ARG A 129 2.04 -5.75 2.96
CA ARG A 129 2.91 -6.20 4.06
C ARG A 129 2.53 -5.58 5.40
N LEU A 130 2.23 -4.28 5.41
CA LEU A 130 1.83 -3.57 6.64
C LEU A 130 0.44 -4.01 7.16
N ASN A 131 -0.53 -4.25 6.28
CA ASN A 131 -1.85 -4.76 6.67
C ASN A 131 -1.79 -6.23 7.13
N ASP A 132 -0.88 -7.03 6.58
CA ASP A 132 -0.66 -8.41 7.02
C ASP A 132 0.01 -8.46 8.41
N ALA A 133 0.91 -7.51 8.70
CA ALA A 133 1.63 -7.43 9.96
C ALA A 133 0.83 -6.78 11.11
N PHE A 134 -0.05 -5.83 10.80
CA PHE A 134 -0.73 -5.00 11.80
C PHE A 134 -2.22 -4.81 11.48
N PRO A 135 -3.09 -4.65 12.49
CA PRO A 135 -4.52 -4.38 12.30
C PRO A 135 -4.77 -2.92 11.87
N LEU A 136 -4.28 -2.55 10.69
CA LEU A 136 -4.47 -1.25 10.09
C LEU A 136 -5.87 -1.20 9.48
N ASN A 137 -6.74 -0.40 10.09
CA ASN A 137 -7.99 -0.02 9.46
C ASN A 137 -7.63 0.90 8.29
N TYR A 138 -7.58 0.35 7.07
CA TYR A 138 -7.45 1.11 5.83
C TYR A 138 -6.08 1.75 5.57
N PHE A 139 -4.94 1.05 5.76
CA PHE A 139 -3.74 1.47 5.01
C PHE A 139 -4.00 1.16 3.54
N SER A 140 -4.67 2.13 2.89
CA SER A 140 -5.38 1.96 1.65
C SER A 140 -4.43 2.30 0.53
N PHE A 141 -4.29 1.36 -0.40
CA PHE A 141 -3.65 1.58 -1.70
C PHE A 141 -4.12 2.89 -2.39
N ARG A 142 -5.31 3.41 -2.06
CA ARG A 142 -5.83 4.69 -2.56
C ARG A 142 -4.89 5.88 -2.33
N GLY A 143 -4.02 5.81 -1.32
CA GLY A 143 -2.96 6.81 -1.09
C GLY A 143 -1.86 6.82 -2.16
N ALA A 144 -1.70 5.74 -2.95
CA ALA A 144 -0.67 5.62 -3.97
C ALA A 144 -0.81 6.71 -5.06
N PHE A 145 -2.04 6.97 -5.53
CA PHE A 145 -2.29 8.02 -6.51
C PHE A 145 -2.04 9.42 -5.97
N SER A 146 -2.46 9.68 -4.73
CA SER A 146 -2.21 10.98 -4.09
C SER A 146 -0.72 11.23 -3.88
N THR A 147 0.04 10.20 -3.47
CA THR A 147 1.49 10.33 -3.27
C THR A 147 2.24 10.48 -4.59
N TRP A 148 1.82 9.77 -5.64
CA TRP A 148 2.35 9.96 -6.99
C TRP A 148 2.11 11.39 -7.50
N ASN A 149 0.88 11.89 -7.37
CA ASN A 149 0.51 13.23 -7.85
C ASN A 149 1.21 14.36 -7.08
N ALA A 150 1.63 14.10 -5.84
CA ALA A 150 2.40 15.05 -5.03
C ALA A 150 3.88 15.13 -5.44
N LEU A 151 4.39 14.18 -6.24
CA LEU A 151 5.77 14.22 -6.70
C LEU A 151 5.97 15.34 -7.74
N PRO A 152 7.06 16.14 -7.64
CA PRO A 152 7.37 17.13 -8.65
C PRO A 152 7.64 16.46 -10.00
N THR A 153 7.30 17.13 -11.10
CA THR A 153 7.47 16.59 -12.46
C THR A 153 8.89 16.09 -12.73
N GLY A 154 9.92 16.81 -12.26
CA GLY A 154 11.31 16.37 -12.42
C GLY A 154 11.64 15.05 -11.71
N ALA A 155 10.96 14.72 -10.61
CA ALA A 155 11.08 13.42 -9.97
C ALA A 155 10.30 12.33 -10.72
N ARG A 156 9.12 12.66 -11.26
CA ARG A 156 8.31 11.71 -12.05
C ARG A 156 8.99 11.31 -13.36
N GLU A 157 9.72 12.22 -14.00
CA GLU A 157 10.37 12.01 -15.30
C GLU A 157 11.85 11.60 -15.21
N MET A 158 12.38 11.43 -13.99
CA MET A 158 13.78 11.07 -13.79
C MET A 158 14.11 9.68 -14.34
N GLU A 159 15.39 9.43 -14.59
CA GLU A 159 15.90 8.12 -15.01
C GLU A 159 15.32 6.99 -14.15
N HIS A 160 14.76 5.96 -14.79
CA HIS A 160 13.95 4.94 -14.13
C HIS A 160 14.72 4.17 -13.06
N GLN A 161 15.96 3.77 -13.30
CA GLN A 161 16.76 3.05 -12.30
C GLN A 161 17.01 3.93 -11.07
N LEU A 162 17.37 5.20 -11.27
CA LEU A 162 17.55 6.14 -10.16
C LEU A 162 16.23 6.41 -9.41
N PHE A 163 15.10 6.42 -10.11
CA PHE A 163 13.78 6.50 -9.48
C PHE A 163 13.50 5.29 -8.60
N GLN A 164 13.80 4.07 -9.08
CA GLN A 164 13.60 2.83 -8.33
C GLN A 164 14.37 2.87 -7.00
N GLU A 165 15.67 3.15 -7.05
CA GLU A 165 16.53 3.22 -5.86
C GLU A 165 15.98 4.22 -4.81
N ARG A 166 15.55 5.41 -5.26
CA ARG A 166 14.98 6.42 -4.35
C ARG A 166 13.62 6.00 -3.79
N THR A 167 12.79 5.38 -4.62
CA THR A 167 11.44 4.94 -4.24
C THR A 167 11.53 3.82 -3.22
N ASP A 168 12.44 2.85 -3.43
CA ASP A 168 12.67 1.74 -2.53
C ASP A 168 13.14 2.23 -1.16
N LEU A 169 14.13 3.14 -1.14
CA LEU A 169 14.60 3.74 0.11
C LEU A 169 13.46 4.47 0.82
N ARG A 170 12.70 5.29 0.09
CA ARG A 170 11.61 6.08 0.66
C ARG A 170 10.50 5.20 1.24
N PHE A 171 10.10 4.15 0.55
CA PHE A 171 9.09 3.24 1.06
C PHE A 171 9.61 2.37 2.19
N LYS A 172 10.89 1.98 2.18
CA LYS A 172 11.52 1.32 3.33
C LYS A 172 11.47 2.19 4.58
N GLU A 173 11.81 3.47 4.47
CA GLU A 173 11.72 4.43 5.60
C GLU A 173 10.29 4.55 6.15
N ILE A 174 9.29 4.62 5.26
CA ILE A 174 7.89 4.69 5.66
C ILE A 174 7.46 3.39 6.34
N GLU A 175 7.78 2.24 5.75
CA GLU A 175 7.48 0.91 6.30
C GLU A 175 8.11 0.73 7.68
N ASP A 176 9.37 1.11 7.86
CA ASP A 176 10.08 1.02 9.14
C ASP A 176 9.45 1.94 10.19
N SER A 177 9.11 3.18 9.82
CA SER A 177 8.46 4.13 10.72
C SER A 177 7.09 3.61 11.21
N VAL A 178 6.27 3.10 10.30
CA VAL A 178 4.96 2.50 10.64
C VAL A 178 5.18 1.26 11.50
N THR A 179 6.13 0.40 11.15
CA THR A 179 6.45 -0.83 11.88
C THR A 179 6.86 -0.54 13.32
N VAL A 180 7.74 0.43 13.54
CA VAL A 180 8.18 0.83 14.89
C VAL A 180 7.00 1.32 15.73
N LEU A 181 6.16 2.19 15.16
CA LEU A 181 4.99 2.73 15.83
C LEU A 181 3.99 1.63 16.21
N HIS A 182 3.63 0.77 15.25
CA HIS A 182 2.63 -0.27 15.44
C HIS A 182 3.14 -1.39 16.35
N SER A 183 4.42 -1.74 16.29
CA SER A 183 5.04 -2.67 17.23
C SER A 183 4.98 -2.16 18.68
N ALA A 184 5.11 -0.84 18.89
CA ALA A 184 4.94 -0.25 20.21
C ALA A 184 3.48 -0.36 20.71
N TYR A 185 2.50 -0.16 19.82
CA TYR A 185 1.09 -0.36 20.17
C TYR A 185 0.74 -1.81 20.47
N VAL A 186 1.29 -2.78 19.72
CA VAL A 186 1.13 -4.21 20.01
C VAL A 186 1.65 -4.53 21.41
N ARG A 187 2.91 -4.17 21.72
CA ARG A 187 3.49 -4.42 23.05
C ARG A 187 2.68 -3.81 24.20
N ARG A 188 2.18 -2.58 24.02
CA ARG A 188 1.34 -1.90 25.02
C ARG A 188 -0.01 -2.60 25.18
N THR A 189 -0.63 -2.99 24.07
CA THR A 189 -1.90 -3.72 24.08
C THR A 189 -1.75 -5.05 24.82
N ASP A 190 -0.74 -5.84 24.46
CA ASP A 190 -0.46 -7.15 25.08
C ASP A 190 -0.18 -7.00 26.57
N TYR A 191 0.62 -6.00 26.95
CA TYR A 191 0.90 -5.71 28.36
C TYR A 191 -0.37 -5.40 29.15
N ILE A 192 -1.23 -4.51 28.63
CA ILE A 192 -2.50 -4.17 29.30
C ILE A 192 -3.39 -5.40 29.40
N LEU A 193 -3.57 -6.15 28.31
CA LEU A 193 -4.43 -7.34 28.30
C LEU A 193 -3.95 -8.42 29.27
N ALA A 194 -2.63 -8.63 29.39
CA ALA A 194 -2.05 -9.62 30.29
C ALA A 194 -2.22 -9.26 31.78
N HIS A 195 -2.16 -7.96 32.11
CA HIS A 195 -2.20 -7.48 33.51
C HIS A 195 -3.53 -6.85 33.89
N LEU A 196 -4.52 -6.82 33.00
CA LEU A 196 -5.76 -6.05 33.16
C LEU A 196 -6.42 -6.27 34.52
N LYS A 197 -6.55 -7.52 34.96
CA LYS A 197 -7.22 -7.86 36.23
C LYS A 197 -6.48 -7.37 37.48
N GLN A 198 -5.17 -7.15 37.38
CA GLN A 198 -4.29 -6.76 38.49
C GLN A 198 -4.00 -5.26 38.48
N MET A 199 -4.25 -4.60 37.35
CA MET A 199 -4.01 -3.18 37.16
C MET A 199 -5.08 -2.36 37.89
N ASP A 200 -4.66 -1.38 38.68
CA ASP A 200 -5.59 -0.40 39.23
C ASP A 200 -6.09 0.57 38.13
N TYR A 201 -7.13 1.33 38.47
CA TYR A 201 -7.77 2.23 37.52
C TYR A 201 -6.80 3.29 36.95
N THR A 202 -5.95 3.88 37.80
CA THR A 202 -5.03 4.95 37.39
C THR A 202 -4.00 4.40 36.40
N ALA A 203 -3.38 3.26 36.72
CA ALA A 203 -2.43 2.59 35.84
C ALA A 203 -3.07 2.14 34.52
N LEU A 204 -4.32 1.67 34.54
CA LEU A 204 -5.06 1.32 33.33
C LEU A 204 -5.31 2.54 32.46
N LYS A 205 -5.83 3.62 33.06
CA LYS A 205 -6.14 4.87 32.38
C LYS A 205 -4.88 5.46 31.73
N ASP A 206 -3.78 5.55 32.47
CA ASP A 206 -2.50 6.07 31.98
C ASP A 206 -1.93 5.19 30.84
N SER A 207 -2.01 3.87 30.98
CA SER A 207 -1.56 2.94 29.93
C SER A 207 -2.42 3.03 28.67
N LEU A 208 -3.73 3.22 28.82
CA LEU A 208 -4.66 3.35 27.71
C LEU A 208 -4.41 4.63 26.90
N TYR A 209 -4.01 5.75 27.55
CA TYR A 209 -3.63 6.98 26.84
C TYR A 209 -2.39 6.85 25.96
N LEU A 210 -1.59 5.80 26.16
CA LEU A 210 -0.45 5.49 25.30
C LEU A 210 -0.87 4.77 24.00
N LEU A 211 -2.14 4.42 23.84
CA LEU A 211 -2.70 3.89 22.60
C LEU A 211 -3.40 4.99 21.80
N ALA A 212 -3.34 4.90 20.47
CA ALA A 212 -4.05 5.82 19.60
C ALA A 212 -5.58 5.62 19.72
N VAL A 213 -6.30 6.63 20.20
CA VAL A 213 -7.77 6.61 20.26
C VAL A 213 -8.36 6.35 18.87
N GLY A 214 -9.34 5.45 18.79
CA GLY A 214 -9.96 5.04 17.51
C GLY A 214 -9.18 3.97 16.74
N SER A 215 -7.97 3.59 17.18
CA SER A 215 -7.26 2.43 16.61
C SER A 215 -7.89 1.10 17.04
N GLN A 216 -7.63 0.03 16.29
CA GLN A 216 -8.05 -1.32 16.66
C GLN A 216 -7.41 -1.78 17.98
N TYR A 217 -6.19 -1.33 18.28
CA TYR A 217 -5.51 -1.59 19.56
C TYR A 217 -6.29 -1.02 20.75
N TYR A 218 -6.67 0.25 20.66
CA TYR A 218 -7.49 0.92 21.66
C TYR A 218 -8.84 0.22 21.84
N ALA A 219 -9.53 -0.06 20.72
CA ALA A 219 -10.81 -0.76 20.75
C ALA A 219 -10.72 -2.15 21.39
N THR A 220 -9.62 -2.88 21.15
CA THR A 220 -9.37 -4.20 21.73
C THR A 220 -9.22 -4.11 23.25
N VAL A 221 -8.39 -3.18 23.74
CA VAL A 221 -8.21 -2.97 25.18
C VAL A 221 -9.53 -2.52 25.83
N VAL A 222 -10.20 -1.52 25.28
CA VAL A 222 -11.47 -1.01 25.83
C VAL A 222 -12.54 -2.09 25.90
N THR A 223 -12.62 -2.95 24.88
CA THR A 223 -13.54 -4.10 24.90
C THR A 223 -13.17 -5.09 26.00
N ALA A 224 -11.87 -5.37 26.20
CA ALA A 224 -11.41 -6.23 27.27
C ALA A 224 -11.71 -5.63 28.66
N VAL A 225 -11.51 -4.33 28.85
CA VAL A 225 -11.89 -3.61 30.08
C VAL A 225 -13.38 -3.76 30.34
N ALA A 226 -14.24 -3.48 29.35
CA ALA A 226 -15.69 -3.62 29.49
C ALA A 226 -16.14 -5.06 29.81
N LEU A 227 -15.39 -6.07 29.36
CA LEU A 227 -15.65 -7.46 29.67
C LEU A 227 -15.16 -7.83 31.08
N GLN A 228 -13.96 -7.43 31.47
CA GLN A 228 -13.29 -7.95 32.66
C GLN A 228 -13.43 -7.05 33.89
N GLN A 229 -13.54 -5.74 33.71
CA GLN A 229 -13.67 -4.69 34.73
C GLN A 229 -14.67 -3.62 34.26
N PRO A 230 -15.98 -3.95 34.17
CA PRO A 230 -17.00 -3.07 33.60
C PRO A 230 -17.17 -1.74 34.38
N GLU A 231 -16.83 -1.70 35.67
CA GLU A 231 -16.75 -0.50 36.48
C GLU A 231 -15.73 0.50 35.91
N TYR A 232 -14.51 0.02 35.61
CA TYR A 232 -13.46 0.86 35.05
C TYR A 232 -13.82 1.37 33.65
N TYR A 233 -14.54 0.59 32.85
CA TYR A 233 -15.05 1.07 31.56
C TYR A 233 -16.01 2.27 31.73
N LEU A 234 -16.91 2.21 32.70
CA LEU A 234 -17.83 3.31 33.00
C LEU A 234 -17.09 4.53 33.55
N GLN A 235 -16.13 4.31 34.45
CA GLN A 235 -15.29 5.37 35.00
C GLN A 235 -14.43 6.04 33.92
N LEU A 236 -13.86 5.29 32.97
CA LEU A 236 -13.14 5.84 31.81
C LEU A 236 -14.03 6.77 30.99
N ALA A 237 -15.30 6.40 30.77
CA ALA A 237 -16.26 7.20 30.04
C ALA A 237 -16.73 8.43 30.83
N GLU A 238 -16.77 8.38 32.16
CA GLU A 238 -17.02 9.53 33.03
C GLU A 238 -15.88 10.54 32.94
N ASP A 239 -14.66 10.08 33.12
CA ASP A 239 -13.44 10.91 33.10
C ASP A 239 -13.14 11.49 31.71
N ASN A 240 -13.59 10.84 30.64
CA ASN A 240 -13.32 11.24 29.25
C ASN A 240 -14.60 11.49 28.45
N PRO A 241 -15.40 12.52 28.79
CA PRO A 241 -16.68 12.77 28.12
C PRO A 241 -16.54 13.00 26.61
N HIS A 242 -15.40 13.58 26.19
CA HIS A 242 -15.08 13.86 24.79
C HIS A 242 -14.71 12.61 23.96
N GLN A 243 -14.37 11.48 24.60
CA GLN A 243 -14.01 10.21 23.94
C GLN A 243 -15.10 9.14 24.08
N ARG A 244 -16.27 9.49 24.66
CA ARG A 244 -17.36 8.54 24.90
C ARG A 244 -17.81 7.85 23.62
N LYS A 245 -17.83 8.57 22.50
CA LYS A 245 -18.26 8.01 21.22
C LYS A 245 -17.35 6.85 20.80
N GLU A 246 -16.04 7.02 20.90
CA GLU A 246 -15.02 6.03 20.53
C GLU A 246 -15.00 4.85 21.52
N LEU A 247 -15.10 5.14 22.82
CA LEU A 247 -15.26 4.12 23.88
C LEU A 247 -16.50 3.26 23.62
N TYR A 248 -17.63 3.92 23.39
CA TYR A 248 -18.90 3.23 23.15
C TYR A 248 -18.84 2.45 21.86
N PHE A 249 -18.36 3.03 20.76
CA PHE A 249 -18.25 2.36 19.46
C PHE A 249 -17.49 1.03 19.55
N SER A 250 -16.44 0.98 20.37
CA SER A 250 -15.64 -0.22 20.61
C SER A 250 -16.46 -1.36 21.25
N VAL A 251 -17.48 -1.04 22.06
CA VAL A 251 -18.17 -2.02 22.92
C VAL A 251 -19.65 -2.24 22.55
N ILE A 252 -20.32 -1.26 21.94
CA ILE A 252 -21.78 -1.23 21.72
C ILE A 252 -22.32 -2.44 20.96
N SER A 253 -21.49 -3.13 20.20
CA SER A 253 -21.89 -4.33 19.45
C SER A 253 -21.70 -5.64 20.25
N ASN A 254 -20.89 -5.63 21.30
CA ASN A 254 -20.63 -6.79 22.15
C ASN A 254 -21.78 -6.96 23.17
N THR A 255 -22.57 -8.02 23.04
CA THR A 255 -23.71 -8.32 23.92
C THR A 255 -23.28 -8.67 25.34
N THR A 256 -22.22 -9.45 25.48
CA THR A 256 -21.67 -9.87 26.77
C THR A 256 -21.16 -8.67 27.57
N ALA A 257 -20.36 -7.80 26.95
CA ALA A 257 -19.85 -6.59 27.60
C ALA A 257 -21.00 -5.65 28.00
N ALA A 258 -21.96 -5.40 27.11
CA ALA A 258 -23.11 -4.56 27.45
C ALA A 258 -23.97 -5.12 28.58
N ASN A 259 -24.15 -6.44 28.64
CA ASN A 259 -24.83 -7.08 29.76
C ASN A 259 -24.05 -6.88 31.06
N ARG A 260 -22.72 -7.01 31.08
CA ARG A 260 -21.91 -6.74 32.27
C ARG A 260 -22.02 -5.29 32.72
N ILE A 261 -21.86 -4.34 31.79
CA ILE A 261 -22.01 -2.89 32.05
C ILE A 261 -23.37 -2.55 32.67
N ARG A 262 -24.46 -3.19 32.22
CA ARG A 262 -25.81 -2.94 32.75
C ARG A 262 -25.92 -3.23 34.25
N HIS A 263 -25.21 -4.23 34.75
CA HIS A 263 -25.33 -4.70 36.13
C HIS A 263 -24.34 -4.02 37.09
N VAL A 264 -23.52 -3.08 36.60
CA VAL A 264 -22.64 -2.28 37.46
C VAL A 264 -23.46 -1.34 38.33
N GLN A 265 -23.13 -1.28 39.63
CA GLN A 265 -23.70 -0.33 40.58
C GLN A 265 -23.06 1.06 40.39
N GLY A 266 -23.86 2.13 40.46
CA GLY A 266 -23.40 3.50 40.19
C GLY A 266 -23.25 3.84 38.70
N HIS A 267 -22.73 5.02 38.37
CA HIS A 267 -22.51 5.51 36.99
C HIS A 267 -23.80 5.63 36.14
N ASP A 268 -24.93 5.99 36.74
CA ASP A 268 -26.25 5.89 36.11
C ASP A 268 -26.40 6.72 34.84
N GLU A 269 -25.86 7.96 34.82
CA GLU A 269 -25.90 8.82 33.63
C GLU A 269 -25.07 8.23 32.47
N VAL A 270 -23.90 7.68 32.75
CA VAL A 270 -23.04 7.08 31.71
C VAL A 270 -23.62 5.76 31.21
N LYS A 271 -24.15 4.90 32.08
CA LYS A 271 -24.89 3.69 31.67
C LYS A 271 -26.08 4.05 30.79
N LYS A 272 -26.87 5.05 31.16
CA LYS A 272 -28.04 5.51 30.40
C LYS A 272 -27.64 5.99 29.00
N THR A 273 -26.59 6.80 28.89
CA THR A 273 -26.09 7.26 27.58
C THR A 273 -25.54 6.12 26.73
N PHE A 274 -24.78 5.20 27.31
CA PHE A 274 -24.28 4.00 26.62
C PHE A 274 -25.43 3.13 26.08
N MET A 275 -26.46 2.87 26.89
CA MET A 275 -27.61 2.05 26.48
C MET A 275 -28.44 2.74 25.39
N LYS A 276 -28.57 4.07 25.43
CA LYS A 276 -29.19 4.87 24.37
C LYS A 276 -28.45 4.71 23.05
N GLU A 277 -27.12 4.89 23.05
CA GLU A 277 -26.28 4.72 21.85
C GLU A 277 -26.33 3.30 21.29
N ARG A 278 -26.33 2.29 22.17
CA ARG A 278 -26.50 0.89 21.76
C ARG A 278 -27.82 0.67 21.04
N LYS A 279 -28.94 1.18 21.58
CA LYS A 279 -30.26 1.07 20.96
C LYS A 279 -30.26 1.74 19.59
N ASN A 280 -29.70 2.94 19.47
CA ASN A 280 -29.61 3.67 18.20
C ASN A 280 -28.80 2.88 17.14
N ASN A 281 -27.67 2.30 17.53
CA ASN A 281 -26.84 1.50 16.64
C ASN A 281 -27.53 0.21 16.17
N GLN A 282 -28.32 -0.45 17.03
CA GLN A 282 -29.13 -1.61 16.63
C GLN A 282 -30.13 -1.24 15.54
N TRP A 283 -30.83 -0.11 15.68
CA TRP A 283 -31.73 0.40 14.66
C TRP A 283 -31.00 0.72 13.35
N PHE A 284 -29.85 1.41 13.42
CA PHE A 284 -29.06 1.73 12.23
C PHE A 284 -28.66 0.48 11.45
N ARG A 285 -28.22 -0.59 12.13
CA ARG A 285 -27.88 -1.87 11.47
C ARG A 285 -29.07 -2.50 10.76
N VAL A 286 -30.25 -2.48 11.38
CA VAL A 286 -31.49 -2.98 10.77
C VAL A 286 -31.84 -2.17 9.51
N TYR A 287 -31.73 -0.84 9.58
CA TYR A 287 -31.96 0.02 8.41
C TYR A 287 -30.94 -0.19 7.29
N ALA A 288 -29.66 -0.33 7.62
CA ALA A 288 -28.60 -0.56 6.64
C ALA A 288 -28.78 -1.91 5.91
N LEU A 289 -29.13 -2.97 6.65
CA LEU A 289 -29.46 -4.28 6.07
C LEU A 289 -30.70 -4.22 5.17
N GLY A 290 -31.74 -3.49 5.59
CA GLY A 290 -32.94 -3.27 4.78
C GLY A 290 -32.65 -2.54 3.47
N MET A 291 -31.80 -1.50 3.50
CA MET A 291 -31.37 -0.80 2.30
C MET A 291 -30.52 -1.68 1.38
N PHE A 292 -29.59 -2.47 1.93
CA PHE A 292 -28.76 -3.37 1.14
C PHE A 292 -29.58 -4.50 0.47
N ALA A 293 -30.53 -5.09 1.19
CA ALA A 293 -31.46 -6.06 0.61
C ALA A 293 -32.31 -5.43 -0.51
N GLY A 294 -32.76 -4.19 -0.32
CA GLY A 294 -33.49 -3.42 -1.33
C GLY A 294 -32.66 -3.13 -2.58
N THR A 295 -31.39 -2.71 -2.44
CA THR A 295 -30.51 -2.43 -3.59
C THR A 295 -30.12 -3.68 -4.34
N VAL A 296 -29.82 -4.79 -3.64
CA VAL A 296 -29.55 -6.09 -4.29
C VAL A 296 -30.78 -6.53 -5.08
N THR A 297 -31.97 -6.47 -4.49
CA THR A 297 -33.23 -6.85 -5.18
C THR A 297 -33.48 -5.98 -6.41
N ALA A 298 -33.23 -4.67 -6.33
CA ALA A 298 -33.38 -3.76 -7.47
C ALA A 298 -32.38 -4.04 -8.60
N VAL A 299 -31.12 -4.35 -8.27
CA VAL A 299 -30.08 -4.73 -9.25
C VAL A 299 -30.41 -6.07 -9.89
N THR A 300 -30.79 -7.10 -9.11
CA THR A 300 -31.20 -8.40 -9.64
C THR A 300 -32.42 -8.28 -10.55
N TYR A 301 -33.39 -7.44 -10.19
CA TYR A 301 -34.55 -7.15 -11.05
C TYR A 301 -34.18 -6.43 -12.35
N MET A 302 -33.26 -5.45 -12.32
CA MET A 302 -32.76 -4.81 -13.54
C MET A 302 -32.02 -5.80 -14.45
N VAL A 303 -31.19 -6.68 -13.88
CA VAL A 303 -30.46 -7.71 -14.65
C VAL A 303 -31.42 -8.73 -15.28
N MET A 304 -32.45 -9.17 -14.56
CA MET A 304 -33.49 -10.06 -15.12
C MET A 304 -34.34 -9.40 -16.21
N LYS A 305 -34.44 -8.07 -16.23
CA LYS A 305 -35.19 -7.33 -17.25
C LYS A 305 -34.36 -7.02 -18.51
N LEU A 306 -33.04 -7.19 -18.44
CA LEU A 306 -32.07 -6.95 -19.52
C LEU A 306 -31.63 -8.24 -20.24
N LEU A 307 -31.98 -9.40 -19.71
CA LEU A 307 -31.87 -10.72 -20.34
C LEU A 307 -33.18 -11.09 -21.03
#